data_AF-A0A960PEV3-F1
#
_entry.id   AF-A0A960PEV3-F1
#
_cell.length_a   1.000
_cell.length_b   1.000
_cell.length_c   1.000
_cell.angle_alpha   90.00
_cell.angle_beta   90.00
_cell.angle_gamma   90.00
#
_symmetry.space_group_name_H-M   'P 1'
#
loop_
_entity.id
_entity.type
_entity.pdbx_description
1 polymer ?
#
loop_
_entity_poly.entity_id
_entity_poly.type
_entity_poly.pdbx_seq_one_letter_code
_entity_poly.pdbx_strand_id
1 'polypeptide(L)'
;MKKHIYLILVFLAFAPSVFTARAETAQPANFTAEEISRWQAQSKNVTITRDKWGVPHIKGKTDADAVFGLLYAQSEDDFPRVERNYYWAIGRLAEVEGEKAIYSDLRARLYMTTDEAKAAYESAPEWLKKL
;
A
#
# COMPACT_ATOMS: atom_id res chain seq x y z
N MET A 1 -25.96 43.12 -40.73
CA MET A 1 -25.10 43.13 -39.52
C MET A 1 -25.85 42.71 -38.23
N LYS A 2 -26.65 41.63 -38.24
CA LYS A 2 -27.37 41.13 -37.05
C LYS A 2 -27.30 39.61 -36.86
N LYS A 3 -26.45 38.91 -37.62
CA LYS A 3 -26.29 37.44 -37.59
C LYS A 3 -24.97 36.97 -36.95
N HIS A 4 -24.18 37.88 -36.37
CA HIS A 4 -22.90 37.55 -35.70
C HIS A 4 -22.92 37.83 -34.18
N ILE A 5 -24.04 38.35 -33.65
CA ILE A 5 -24.19 38.64 -32.21
C ILE A 5 -24.71 37.42 -31.43
N TYR A 6 -25.41 36.49 -32.06
CA TYR A 6 -25.92 35.28 -31.38
C TYR A 6 -24.87 34.18 -31.16
N LEU A 7 -23.71 34.25 -31.81
CA LEU A 7 -22.65 33.23 -31.66
C LEU A 7 -21.76 33.48 -30.42
N ILE A 8 -21.86 34.65 -29.79
CA ILE A 8 -21.04 35.02 -28.61
C ILE A 8 -21.81 34.80 -27.29
N LEU A 9 -23.14 34.62 -27.34
CA LEU A 9 -23.99 34.47 -26.15
C LEU A 9 -24.22 33.03 -25.67
N VAL A 10 -23.73 32.01 -26.38
CA VAL A 10 -23.89 30.59 -25.98
C VAL A 10 -22.71 30.06 -25.15
N PHE A 11 -21.61 30.82 -25.03
CA PHE A 11 -20.41 30.40 -24.29
C PHE A 11 -20.40 30.74 -22.78
N LEU A 12 -21.46 31.35 -22.26
CA LEU A 12 -21.51 31.89 -20.89
C LEU A 12 -22.34 31.06 -19.89
N ALA A 13 -22.74 29.83 -20.26
CA ALA A 13 -23.58 28.97 -19.42
C ALA A 13 -22.96 27.60 -19.08
N PHE A 14 -21.66 27.42 -19.30
CA PHE A 14 -20.94 26.24 -18.80
C PHE A 14 -19.95 26.68 -17.72
N ALA A 15 -20.49 26.98 -16.54
CA ALA A 15 -19.68 27.02 -15.33
C ALA A 15 -19.06 25.61 -15.19
N PRO A 16 -17.74 25.44 -15.21
CA PRO A 16 -17.18 24.16 -14.87
C PRO A 16 -17.54 23.94 -13.41
N SER A 17 -18.42 22.99 -13.15
CA SER A 17 -18.60 22.43 -11.81
C SER A 17 -17.22 21.95 -11.38
N VAL A 18 -16.56 22.78 -10.58
CA VAL A 18 -15.32 22.43 -9.92
C VAL A 18 -15.67 21.25 -9.04
N PHE A 19 -15.42 20.05 -9.55
CA PHE A 19 -15.42 18.83 -8.77
C PHE A 19 -14.20 18.98 -7.84
N THR A 20 -14.41 19.67 -6.72
CA THR A 20 -13.49 19.62 -5.59
C THR A 20 -13.53 18.19 -5.08
N ALA A 21 -12.73 17.32 -5.71
CA ALA A 21 -12.32 16.05 -5.14
C ALA A 21 -11.67 16.39 -3.81
N ARG A 22 -12.43 16.24 -2.73
CA ARG A 22 -11.93 16.33 -1.38
C ARG A 22 -10.93 15.18 -1.26
N ALA A 23 -9.65 15.51 -1.32
CA ALA A 23 -8.61 14.57 -0.94
C ALA A 23 -8.89 14.20 0.52
N GLU A 24 -9.46 13.01 0.75
CA GLU A 24 -9.43 12.39 2.06
C GLU A 24 -7.96 12.16 2.38
N THR A 25 -7.38 13.08 3.16
CA THR A 25 -6.05 12.90 3.71
C THR A 25 -6.09 11.65 4.57
N ALA A 26 -5.38 10.60 4.15
CA ALA A 26 -5.22 9.39 4.94
C ALA A 26 -4.80 9.77 6.36
N GLN A 27 -5.56 9.34 7.38
CA GLN A 27 -5.15 9.52 8.77
C GLN A 27 -3.80 8.81 8.96
N PRO A 28 -2.80 9.47 9.59
CA PRO A 28 -1.57 8.77 9.94
C PRO A 28 -1.89 7.58 10.84
N ALA A 29 -1.25 6.44 10.59
CA ALA A 29 -1.37 5.27 11.45
C ALA A 29 -0.90 5.66 12.86
N ASN A 30 -1.83 5.69 13.82
CA ASN A 30 -1.52 5.97 15.21
C ASN A 30 -1.11 4.66 15.89
N PHE A 31 0.19 4.38 15.92
CA PHE A 31 0.74 3.23 16.65
C PHE A 31 0.78 3.53 18.15
N THR A 32 0.46 2.52 18.97
CA THR A 32 0.52 2.68 20.44
C THR A 32 1.97 2.65 20.94
N ALA A 33 2.21 3.22 22.12
CA ALA A 33 3.54 3.17 22.75
C ALA A 33 4.00 1.72 23.01
N GLU A 34 3.06 0.84 23.34
CA GLU A 34 3.30 -0.59 23.54
C GLU A 34 3.74 -1.28 22.24
N GLU A 35 3.11 -0.97 21.11
CA GLU A 35 3.49 -1.53 19.80
C GLU A 35 4.90 -1.11 19.40
N ILE A 36 5.21 0.19 19.54
CA ILE A 36 6.53 0.74 19.25
C ILE A 36 7.57 0.08 20.14
N SER A 37 7.30 -0.03 21.44
CA SER A 37 8.22 -0.68 22.39
C SER A 37 8.47 -2.15 22.03
N ARG A 38 7.44 -2.89 21.63
CA ARG A 38 7.55 -4.28 21.17
C ARG A 38 8.46 -4.40 19.95
N TRP A 39 8.28 -3.58 18.92
CA TRP A 39 9.15 -3.62 17.73
C TRP A 39 10.59 -3.20 18.03
N GLN A 40 10.79 -2.20 18.90
CA GLN A 40 12.11 -1.81 19.38
C GLN A 40 12.81 -2.93 20.17
N ALA A 41 12.05 -3.75 20.89
CA ALA A 41 12.59 -4.93 21.56
C ALA A 41 12.95 -6.02 20.55
N GLN A 42 12.08 -6.28 19.57
CA GLN A 42 12.30 -7.27 18.51
C GLN A 42 13.51 -6.92 17.63
N SER A 43 13.66 -5.64 17.26
CA SER A 43 14.78 -5.19 16.41
C SER A 43 16.16 -5.45 17.03
N LYS A 44 16.27 -5.47 18.37
CA LYS A 44 17.51 -5.83 19.09
C LYS A 44 17.93 -7.28 18.89
N ASN A 45 17.04 -8.15 18.42
CA ASN A 45 17.35 -9.54 18.09
C ASN A 45 17.78 -9.73 16.62
N VAL A 46 17.78 -8.66 15.82
CA VAL A 46 18.04 -8.70 14.39
C VAL A 46 19.35 -7.99 14.08
N THR A 47 20.15 -8.60 13.21
CA THR A 47 21.33 -7.97 12.62
C THR A 47 21.23 -8.03 11.11
N ILE A 48 21.31 -6.87 10.47
CA ILE A 48 21.31 -6.71 9.02
C ILE A 48 22.70 -6.22 8.62
N THR A 49 23.40 -6.99 7.80
CA THR A 49 24.70 -6.59 7.22
C THR A 49 24.57 -6.57 5.70
N ARG A 50 25.01 -5.50 5.05
CA ARG A 50 24.96 -5.39 3.59
C ARG A 50 26.31 -5.67 2.96
N ASP A 51 26.31 -6.39 1.85
CA ASP A 51 27.52 -6.66 1.08
C ASP A 51 27.93 -5.47 0.20
N LYS A 52 28.96 -5.65 -0.63
CA LYS A 52 29.47 -4.60 -1.54
C LYS A 52 28.47 -4.14 -2.60
N TRP A 53 27.40 -4.90 -2.84
CA TRP A 53 26.33 -4.59 -3.79
C TRP A 53 25.05 -4.12 -3.09
N GLY A 54 25.07 -3.98 -1.77
CA GLY A 54 23.91 -3.59 -0.96
C GLY A 54 22.97 -4.75 -0.62
N VAL A 55 23.30 -5.99 -0.96
CA VAL A 55 22.45 -7.17 -0.68
C VAL A 55 22.41 -7.42 0.83
N PRO A 56 21.22 -7.44 1.45
CA PRO A 56 21.09 -7.63 2.89
C PRO A 56 21.29 -9.10 3.27
N HIS A 57 22.22 -9.35 4.19
CA HIS A 57 22.35 -10.60 4.93
C HIS A 57 21.75 -10.41 6.32
N ILE A 58 20.71 -11.17 6.62
CA ILE A 58 19.85 -10.94 7.78
C ILE A 58 19.99 -12.11 8.74
N LYS A 59 20.25 -11.80 10.01
CA LYS A 59 20.37 -12.79 11.09
C LYS A 59 19.40 -12.41 12.20
N GLY A 60 18.44 -13.28 12.48
CA GLY A 60 17.57 -13.21 13.64
C GLY A 60 17.91 -14.31 14.65
N LYS A 61 17.51 -14.13 15.92
CA LYS A 61 17.60 -15.21 16.93
C LYS A 61 16.54 -16.29 16.72
N THR A 62 15.42 -15.93 16.10
CA THR A 62 14.32 -16.80 15.71
C THR A 62 13.94 -16.54 14.25
N ASP A 63 13.16 -17.44 13.65
CA ASP A 63 12.66 -17.26 12.28
C ASP A 63 11.80 -15.99 12.17
N ALA A 64 10.99 -15.67 13.19
CA ALA A 64 10.19 -14.45 13.24
C ALA A 64 11.07 -13.18 13.27
N ASP A 65 12.18 -13.20 14.01
CA ASP A 65 13.15 -12.10 13.99
C ASP A 65 13.80 -11.95 12.60
N ALA A 66 14.10 -13.06 11.93
CA ALA A 66 14.67 -13.03 10.58
C ALA A 66 13.68 -12.47 9.54
N VAL A 67 12.41 -12.88 9.60
CA VAL A 67 11.32 -12.36 8.74
C VAL A 67 11.06 -10.87 9.01
N PHE A 68 11.07 -10.45 10.28
CA PHE A 68 11.00 -9.04 10.65
C PHE A 68 12.13 -8.23 10.00
N GLY A 69 13.37 -8.72 10.10
CA GLY A 69 14.53 -8.08 9.46
C GLY A 69 14.41 -8.05 7.93
N LEU A 70 13.88 -9.11 7.31
CA LEU A 70 13.66 -9.20 5.86
C LEU A 70 12.71 -8.12 5.36
N LEU A 71 11.55 -7.99 5.99
CA LEU A 71 10.57 -6.98 5.60
C LEU A 71 11.09 -5.56 5.85
N TYR A 72 11.87 -5.37 6.92
CA TYR A 72 12.52 -4.08 7.19
C TYR A 72 13.51 -3.71 6.09
N ALA A 73 14.46 -4.61 5.76
CA ALA A 73 15.44 -4.36 4.71
C ALA A 73 14.79 -4.10 3.35
N GLN A 74 13.72 -4.84 3.00
CA GLN A 74 12.98 -4.63 1.77
C GLN A 74 12.29 -3.27 1.74
N SER A 75 11.76 -2.81 2.88
CA SER A 75 11.13 -1.50 3.01
C SER A 75 12.16 -0.37 2.97
N GLU A 76 13.36 -0.55 3.53
CA GLU A 76 14.46 0.41 3.38
C GLU A 76 14.88 0.59 1.91
N ASP A 77 14.90 -0.51 1.14
CA ASP A 77 15.40 -0.51 -0.23
C ASP A 77 14.37 0.03 -1.24
N ASP A 78 13.09 -0.34 -1.10
CA ASP A 78 12.04 0.08 -2.02
C ASP A 78 10.63 0.01 -1.41
N PHE A 79 10.39 0.87 -0.41
CA PHE A 79 9.06 1.00 0.17
C PHE A 79 7.95 1.26 -0.87
N PRO A 80 8.11 2.15 -1.88
CA PRO A 80 7.05 2.39 -2.86
C PRO A 80 6.63 1.13 -3.62
N ARG A 81 7.56 0.23 -3.93
CA ARG A 81 7.22 -1.07 -4.54
C ARG A 81 6.48 -1.99 -3.58
N VAL A 82 6.90 -2.04 -2.31
CA VAL A 82 6.21 -2.83 -1.27
C VAL A 82 4.77 -2.35 -1.12
N GLU A 83 4.58 -1.04 -0.95
CA GLU A 83 3.26 -0.42 -0.78
C GLU A 83 2.38 -0.62 -2.02
N ARG A 84 2.92 -0.39 -3.23
CA ARG A 84 2.17 -0.62 -4.48
C ARG A 84 1.71 -2.07 -4.61
N ASN A 85 2.56 -3.04 -4.25
CA ASN A 85 2.19 -4.45 -4.28
C ASN A 85 1.06 -4.77 -3.29
N TYR A 86 1.03 -4.10 -2.14
CA TYR A 86 -0.07 -4.24 -1.18
C TYR A 86 -1.39 -3.72 -1.76
N TYR A 87 -1.40 -2.52 -2.35
CA TYR A 87 -2.59 -1.99 -3.05
C TYR A 87 -3.07 -2.90 -4.18
N TRP A 88 -2.15 -3.46 -4.96
CA TRP A 88 -2.48 -4.41 -6.01
C TRP A 88 -3.11 -5.69 -5.45
N ALA A 89 -2.56 -6.26 -4.39
CA ALA A 89 -3.04 -7.51 -3.79
C ALA A 89 -4.48 -7.39 -3.25
N ILE A 90 -4.84 -6.23 -2.68
CA ILE A 90 -6.18 -5.98 -2.12
C ILE A 90 -7.15 -5.30 -3.10
N GLY A 91 -6.75 -5.13 -4.37
CA GLY A 91 -7.56 -4.51 -5.42
C GLY A 91 -7.93 -3.05 -5.14
N ARG A 92 -6.92 -2.25 -4.78
CA ARG A 92 -7.00 -0.80 -4.51
C ARG A 92 -5.92 -0.02 -5.28
N LEU A 93 -5.34 -0.58 -6.33
CA LEU A 93 -4.27 0.04 -7.10
C LEU A 93 -4.73 1.30 -7.84
N ALA A 94 -6.00 1.39 -8.22
CA ALA A 94 -6.56 2.59 -8.88
C ALA A 94 -6.56 3.83 -7.97
N GLU A 95 -6.48 3.67 -6.65
CA GLU A 95 -6.37 4.79 -5.71
C GLU A 95 -5.02 5.52 -5.84
N VAL A 96 -3.97 4.81 -6.27
CA VAL A 96 -2.61 5.35 -6.41
C VAL A 96 -2.17 5.52 -7.86
N GLU A 97 -2.66 4.68 -8.78
CA GLU A 97 -2.29 4.71 -10.19
C GLU A 97 -3.37 5.27 -11.13
N GLY A 98 -4.56 5.57 -10.61
CA GLY A 98 -5.68 6.11 -11.37
C GLY A 98 -6.46 5.07 -12.16
N GLU A 99 -7.37 5.57 -13.01
CA GLU A 99 -8.41 4.79 -13.70
C GLU A 99 -7.89 3.58 -14.50
N LYS A 100 -6.67 3.67 -15.03
CA LYS A 100 -6.03 2.57 -15.79
C LYS A 100 -5.91 1.26 -15.01
N ALA A 101 -5.92 1.31 -13.67
CA ALA A 101 -5.78 0.14 -12.81
C ALA A 101 -7.12 -0.52 -12.42
N ILE A 102 -8.28 0.04 -12.81
CA ILE A 102 -9.61 -0.49 -12.42
C ILE A 102 -9.78 -1.97 -12.78
N TYR A 103 -9.33 -2.40 -13.96
CA TYR A 103 -9.43 -3.81 -14.35
C TYR A 103 -8.51 -4.73 -13.56
N SER A 104 -7.36 -4.20 -13.09
CA SER A 104 -6.49 -4.94 -12.18
C SER A 104 -7.18 -5.13 -10.83
N ASP A 105 -7.82 -4.08 -10.31
CA ASP A 105 -8.55 -4.11 -9.04
C ASP A 105 -9.76 -5.05 -9.10
N LEU A 106 -10.52 -5.00 -10.19
CA LEU A 106 -11.64 -5.92 -10.43
C LEU A 106 -11.16 -7.37 -10.41
N ARG A 107 -10.07 -7.68 -11.13
CA ARG A 107 -9.50 -9.03 -11.17
C ARG A 107 -9.04 -9.49 -9.78
N ALA A 108 -8.35 -8.64 -9.03
CA ALA A 108 -7.91 -8.97 -7.67
C ALA A 108 -9.12 -9.29 -6.78
N ARG A 109 -10.18 -8.49 -6.82
CA ARG A 109 -11.39 -8.71 -6.02
C ARG A 109 -12.21 -9.94 -6.44
N LEU A 110 -12.09 -10.39 -7.68
CA LEU A 110 -12.76 -11.60 -8.17
C LEU A 110 -12.05 -12.89 -7.76
N TYR A 111 -10.72 -12.89 -7.64
CA TYR A 111 -9.92 -14.12 -7.49
C TYR A 111 -9.03 -14.17 -6.25
N MET A 112 -8.82 -13.05 -5.56
CA MET A 112 -7.90 -12.92 -4.43
C MET A 112 -8.66 -12.24 -3.28
N THR A 113 -9.69 -12.92 -2.78
CA THR A 113 -10.60 -12.31 -1.80
C THR A 113 -9.95 -12.22 -0.42
N THR A 114 -10.30 -11.16 0.32
CA THR A 114 -9.87 -11.00 1.72
C THR A 114 -10.34 -12.16 2.59
N ASP A 115 -11.49 -12.75 2.29
CA ASP A 115 -12.06 -13.85 3.06
C ASP A 115 -11.28 -15.15 2.85
N GLU A 116 -10.86 -15.45 1.62
CA GLU A 116 -9.94 -16.57 1.34
C GLU A 116 -8.58 -16.36 2.02
N ALA A 117 -8.05 -15.13 2.01
CA ALA A 117 -6.80 -14.81 2.69
C ALA A 117 -6.90 -15.01 4.21
N LYS A 118 -8.02 -14.60 4.83
CA LYS A 118 -8.29 -14.83 6.26
C LYS A 118 -8.43 -16.31 6.57
N ALA A 119 -9.20 -17.06 5.76
CA ALA A 119 -9.36 -18.50 5.95
C ALA A 119 -8.02 -19.26 5.80
N ALA A 120 -7.18 -18.84 4.85
CA ALA A 120 -5.82 -19.38 4.69
C ALA A 120 -4.95 -19.08 5.91
N TYR A 121 -5.03 -17.86 6.47
CA TYR A 121 -4.33 -17.51 7.70
C TYR A 121 -4.85 -18.34 8.88
N GLU A 122 -6.15 -18.45 9.08
CA GLU A 122 -6.77 -19.19 10.19
C GLU A 122 -6.40 -20.68 10.17
N SER A 123 -6.37 -21.28 8.97
CA SER A 123 -5.98 -22.69 8.77
C SER A 123 -4.46 -22.93 8.77
N ALA A 124 -3.65 -21.88 8.77
CA ALA A 124 -2.20 -22.01 8.78
C ALA A 124 -1.68 -22.63 10.09
N PRO A 125 -0.55 -23.36 10.04
CA PRO A 125 0.12 -23.84 11.24
C PRO A 125 0.50 -22.69 12.19
N GLU A 126 0.44 -22.94 13.50
CA GLU A 126 0.76 -21.93 14.52
C GLU A 126 2.18 -21.38 14.44
N TRP A 127 3.14 -22.17 13.94
CA TRP A 127 4.50 -21.67 13.74
C TRP A 127 4.57 -20.63 12.62
N LEU A 128 3.74 -20.75 11.58
CA LEU A 128 3.71 -19.84 10.43
C LEU A 128 3.02 -18.52 10.80
N LYS A 129 1.94 -18.59 11.58
CA LYS A 129 1.24 -17.40 12.09
C LYS A 129 2.10 -16.51 13.00
N LYS A 130 3.17 -17.08 13.56
CA LYS A 130 4.10 -16.40 14.48
C LYS A 130 5.27 -15.71 13.77
N LEU A 131 5.47 -15.95 12.48
CA LEU A 131 6.46 -15.25 11.66
C LEU A 131 5.94 -13.84 11.32
#